data_AF-A0A3A9Y8Y6-F1
#
_entry.id   AF-A0A3A9Y8Y6-F1
#
_cell.length_a   1.000
_cell.length_b   1.000
_cell.length_c   1.000
_cell.angle_alpha   90.00
_cell.angle_beta   90.00
_cell.angle_gamma   90.00
#
_symmetry.space_group_name_H-M   'P 1'
#
loop_
_entity.id
_entity.type
_entity.pdbx_description
1 polymer ?
#
loop_
_entity_poly.entity_id
_entity_poly.type
_entity_poly.pdbx_seq_one_letter_code
_entity_poly.pdbx_strand_id
1 'polypeptide(L)'
;MKKKQVTFFIITLMTLNSIISQEITLHSTKYNVWIENATIILKTGKTLSGRFKLYLPPGNSAFSSNQSLAFKENRKSKKIKFKAKDIDRVSFVNSLSDTVVYNCVRVSNRKYLLLQNLIHDKCSLYASRSYVGNIPYYYYTIKEDDSIATIMNSNGPFRSFRKQSLSVFQSCKSLVELIKERKLREWDIIDVVRKYNNCEE
;
A
#
# COMPACT_ATOMS: atom_id res chain seq x y z
N MET A 1 0.49 -58.14 -38.96
CA MET A 1 0.08 -56.71 -38.98
C MET A 1 0.12 -56.16 -37.56
N LYS A 2 1.04 -55.22 -37.29
CA LYS A 2 1.34 -54.66 -35.96
C LYS A 2 0.21 -53.74 -35.50
N LYS A 3 -0.41 -54.04 -34.34
CA LYS A 3 -1.38 -53.18 -33.67
C LYS A 3 -0.70 -52.31 -32.60
N LYS A 4 -0.82 -51.00 -32.82
CA LYS A 4 -1.04 -49.91 -31.84
C LYS A 4 -0.12 -49.83 -30.61
N GLN A 5 0.91 -48.99 -30.72
CA GLN A 5 1.40 -48.15 -29.64
C GLN A 5 1.81 -46.78 -30.20
N VAL A 6 0.89 -45.82 -30.18
CA VAL A 6 1.11 -44.36 -30.24
C VAL A 6 -0.25 -43.79 -29.79
N THR A 7 -0.44 -42.80 -28.92
CA THR A 7 0.44 -41.74 -28.43
C THR A 7 -0.20 -41.19 -27.15
N PHE A 8 0.59 -41.13 -26.08
CA PHE A 8 0.70 -40.02 -25.14
C PHE A 8 -0.56 -39.28 -24.68
N PHE A 9 -0.89 -39.51 -23.41
CA PHE A 9 -0.85 -38.45 -22.39
C PHE A 9 -1.57 -37.15 -22.78
N ILE A 10 -2.90 -37.16 -22.63
CA ILE A 10 -3.64 -35.96 -22.24
C ILE A 10 -3.27 -35.69 -20.76
N ILE A 11 -2.04 -35.25 -20.54
CA ILE A 11 -1.65 -34.58 -19.29
C ILE A 11 -2.31 -33.22 -19.37
N THR A 12 -3.45 -33.10 -18.69
CA THR A 12 -3.68 -32.06 -17.68
C THR A 12 -2.67 -30.90 -17.73
N LEU A 13 -2.76 -30.08 -18.77
CA LEU A 13 -2.09 -28.78 -18.84
C LEU A 13 -3.14 -27.65 -18.84
N MET A 14 -4.16 -27.79 -18.00
CA MET A 14 -4.73 -26.64 -17.31
C MET A 14 -3.89 -26.40 -16.06
N THR A 15 -2.61 -26.08 -16.26
CA THR A 15 -1.79 -25.51 -15.20
C THR A 15 -2.38 -24.14 -14.85
N LEU A 16 -3.18 -24.13 -13.79
CA LEU A 16 -2.92 -23.28 -12.64
C LEU A 16 -2.61 -21.81 -12.96
N ASN A 17 -3.46 -21.15 -13.73
CA ASN A 17 -3.72 -19.73 -13.46
C ASN A 17 -4.74 -19.61 -12.32
N SER A 18 -4.48 -20.33 -11.22
CA SER A 18 -4.85 -19.82 -9.91
C SER A 18 -3.84 -18.73 -9.59
N ILE A 19 -3.94 -17.62 -10.33
CA ILE A 19 -3.48 -16.34 -9.79
C ILE A 19 -4.43 -16.15 -8.63
N ILE A 20 -4.01 -16.61 -7.46
CA ILE A 20 -4.61 -16.32 -6.18
C ILE A 20 -4.75 -14.81 -6.20
N SER A 21 -5.96 -14.33 -6.48
CA SER A 21 -6.33 -12.95 -6.21
C SER A 21 -6.23 -12.86 -4.70
N GLN A 22 -5.03 -12.53 -4.20
CA GLN A 22 -4.88 -12.09 -2.83
C GLN A 22 -5.84 -10.92 -2.72
N GLU A 23 -6.97 -11.19 -2.05
CA GLU A 23 -7.85 -10.14 -1.62
C GLU A 23 -6.99 -9.22 -0.76
N ILE A 24 -6.80 -7.99 -1.23
CA ILE A 24 -6.09 -7.00 -0.44
C ILE A 24 -7.04 -6.66 0.71
N THR A 25 -6.84 -7.32 1.86
CA THR A 25 -7.66 -7.06 3.04
C THR A 25 -7.36 -5.66 3.53
N LEU A 26 -8.30 -4.76 3.26
CA LEU A 26 -8.20 -3.38 3.66
C LEU A 26 -8.53 -3.25 5.16
N HIS A 27 -7.57 -3.56 6.04
CA HIS A 27 -7.78 -3.53 7.50
C HIS A 27 -8.00 -2.16 8.16
N SER A 28 -9.12 -1.99 8.88
CA SER A 28 -9.47 -0.76 9.60
C SER A 28 -8.56 -0.47 10.80
N THR A 29 -7.37 0.09 10.58
CA THR A 29 -6.63 0.72 11.67
C THR A 29 -7.37 1.95 12.15
N LYS A 30 -7.91 1.91 13.36
CA LYS A 30 -8.43 3.09 14.03
C LYS A 30 -7.25 3.95 14.49
N TYR A 31 -7.19 5.18 14.01
CA TYR A 31 -6.21 6.14 14.52
C TYR A 31 -6.50 6.48 15.98
N ASN A 32 -5.47 6.90 16.69
CA ASN A 32 -5.54 7.22 18.11
C ASN A 32 -6.00 6.04 19.02
N VAL A 33 -5.94 4.80 18.52
CA VAL A 33 -6.16 3.56 19.29
C VAL A 33 -4.84 2.81 19.46
N TRP A 34 -4.67 2.14 20.60
CA TRP A 34 -3.54 1.25 20.84
C TRP A 34 -3.75 -0.08 20.14
N ILE A 35 -2.79 -0.46 19.31
CA ILE A 35 -2.72 -1.73 18.60
C ILE A 35 -1.63 -2.58 19.24
N GLU A 36 -1.95 -3.84 19.53
CA GLU A 36 -1.08 -4.80 20.20
C GLU A 36 -0.16 -5.53 19.22
N ASN A 37 0.85 -6.23 19.75
CA ASN A 37 1.69 -7.18 19.02
C ASN A 37 2.30 -6.61 17.74
N ALA A 38 2.72 -5.36 17.80
CA ALA A 38 3.34 -4.67 16.70
C ALA A 38 4.86 -4.78 16.75
N THR A 39 5.46 -4.87 15.57
CA THR A 39 6.89 -4.76 15.34
C THR A 39 7.17 -3.46 14.62
N ILE A 40 8.04 -2.63 15.19
CA ILE A 40 8.48 -1.36 14.61
C ILE A 40 9.95 -1.49 14.28
N ILE A 41 10.30 -1.24 13.03
CA ILE A 41 11.68 -1.15 12.55
C ILE A 41 11.99 0.33 12.34
N LEU A 42 12.98 0.83 13.06
CA LEU A 42 13.49 2.18 12.88
C LEU A 42 14.51 2.22 11.75
N LYS A 43 14.71 3.38 11.13
CA LYS A 43 15.73 3.55 10.07
C LYS A 43 17.16 3.28 10.53
N THR A 44 17.40 3.27 11.85
CA THR A 44 18.68 2.86 12.45
C THR A 44 18.88 1.35 12.46
N GLY A 45 17.91 0.54 12.00
CA GLY A 45 17.90 -0.93 12.10
C GLY A 45 17.38 -1.45 13.44
N LYS A 46 17.14 -0.58 14.44
CA LYS A 46 16.59 -0.99 15.73
C LYS A 46 15.16 -1.51 15.57
N THR A 47 14.92 -2.71 16.09
CA THR A 47 13.59 -3.34 16.14
C THR A 47 12.99 -3.19 17.53
N LEU A 48 11.72 -2.83 17.60
CA LEU A 48 10.94 -2.70 18.83
C LEU A 48 9.68 -3.55 18.71
N SER A 49 9.39 -4.33 19.75
CA SER A 49 8.17 -5.13 19.85
C SER A 49 7.30 -4.62 21.00
N GLY A 50 6.00 -4.50 20.78
CA GLY A 50 5.07 -4.04 21.80
C GLY A 50 3.77 -3.53 21.22
N ARG A 51 3.25 -2.44 21.77
CA ARG A 51 2.04 -1.77 21.27
C ARG A 51 2.35 -0.41 20.71
N PHE A 52 1.57 -0.01 19.72
CA PHE A 52 1.70 1.30 19.11
C PHE A 52 0.37 2.00 18.95
N LYS A 53 0.44 3.30 18.72
CA LYS A 53 -0.70 4.14 18.38
C LYS A 53 -0.28 5.13 17.31
N LEU A 54 -0.90 5.05 16.14
CA LEU A 54 -0.77 6.06 15.10
C LEU A 54 -1.50 7.33 15.53
N TYR A 55 -0.78 8.44 15.61
CA TYR A 55 -1.35 9.71 15.96
C TYR A 55 -1.72 10.49 14.71
N LEU A 56 -3.01 10.79 14.56
CA LEU A 56 -3.45 11.90 13.71
C LEU A 56 -4.05 12.99 14.59
N PRO A 57 -3.61 14.25 14.41
CA PRO A 57 -4.26 15.37 15.04
C PRO A 57 -5.71 15.48 14.53
N PRO A 58 -6.66 15.92 15.36
CA PRO A 58 -8.04 16.12 14.92
C PRO A 58 -8.16 17.27 13.91
N GLY A 59 -9.19 17.21 13.05
CA GLY A 59 -9.53 18.26 12.07
C GLY A 59 -8.82 18.15 10.71
N ASN A 60 -8.99 19.15 9.85
CA ASN A 60 -8.46 19.16 8.48
C ASN A 60 -6.91 19.16 8.40
N SER A 61 -6.23 19.42 9.52
CA SER A 61 -4.77 19.41 9.65
C SER A 61 -4.18 18.00 9.91
N ALA A 62 -5.04 16.99 10.10
CA ALA A 62 -4.68 15.58 10.27
C ALA A 62 -3.70 15.09 9.19
N PHE A 63 -3.87 15.61 7.98
CA PHE A 63 -3.08 15.22 6.81
C PHE A 63 -2.07 16.26 6.37
N SER A 64 -2.03 17.47 6.93
CA SER A 64 -1.02 18.47 6.56
C SER A 64 0.27 18.32 7.39
N SER A 65 0.16 17.75 8.59
CA SER A 65 1.27 17.57 9.52
C SER A 65 2.07 16.28 9.29
N ASN A 66 3.32 16.27 9.76
CA ASN A 66 4.12 15.05 9.82
C ASN A 66 3.51 14.09 10.83
N GLN A 67 3.26 12.85 10.40
CA GLN A 67 2.71 11.84 11.28
C GLN A 67 3.73 11.42 12.35
N SER A 68 3.20 10.96 13.49
CA SER A 68 3.99 10.38 14.56
C SER A 68 3.31 9.13 15.08
N LEU A 69 4.13 8.26 15.66
CA LEU A 69 3.70 7.01 16.26
C LEU A 69 4.10 7.05 17.73
N ALA A 70 3.16 6.73 18.61
CA ALA A 70 3.46 6.46 20.01
C ALA A 70 3.69 4.96 20.20
N PHE A 71 4.70 4.61 20.98
CA PHE A 71 5.09 3.23 21.30
C PHE A 71 5.11 3.01 22.80
N LYS A 72 4.80 1.78 23.20
CA LYS A 72 4.99 1.23 24.54
C LYS A 72 5.38 -0.23 24.39
N GLU A 73 6.41 -0.67 25.09
CA GLU A 73 6.81 -2.08 25.13
C GLU A 73 5.69 -2.97 25.73
N ASN A 74 5.04 -2.48 26.79
CA ASN A 74 3.89 -3.10 27.44
C ASN A 74 2.92 -2.04 28.02
N ARG A 75 1.78 -2.45 28.59
CA ARG A 75 0.75 -1.54 29.13
C ARG A 75 1.30 -0.49 30.11
N LYS A 76 2.21 -0.92 30.99
CA LYS A 76 2.77 -0.14 32.10
C LYS A 76 3.99 0.69 31.69
N SER A 77 4.66 0.33 30.59
CA SER A 77 5.85 1.03 30.09
C SER A 77 5.59 2.50 29.73
N LYS A 78 6.64 3.31 29.83
CA LYS A 78 6.61 4.72 29.46
C LYS A 78 6.35 4.87 27.95
N LYS A 79 5.51 5.84 27.60
CA LYS A 79 5.22 6.17 26.20
C LYS A 79 6.43 6.84 25.55
N ILE A 80 6.88 6.31 24.43
CA ILE A 80 7.89 6.92 23.55
C ILE A 80 7.16 7.40 22.28
N LYS A 81 7.59 8.52 21.69
CA LYS A 81 7.05 9.01 20.42
C LYS A 81 8.14 9.01 19.36
N PHE A 82 7.81 8.51 18.18
CA PHE A 82 8.67 8.51 16.99
C PHE A 82 8.02 9.35 15.90
N LYS A 83 8.82 10.16 15.19
CA LYS A 83 8.32 10.84 13.98
C LYS A 83 8.32 9.83 12.83
N ALA A 84 7.39 9.95 11.89
CA ALA A 84 7.32 9.05 10.73
C ALA A 84 8.68 8.91 10.02
N LYS A 85 9.39 10.03 9.81
CA LYS A 85 10.70 10.05 9.13
C LYS A 85 11.79 9.17 9.77
N ASP A 86 11.67 8.82 11.05
CA ASP A 86 12.63 8.02 11.81
C ASP A 86 12.27 6.52 11.82
N ILE A 87 11.05 6.20 11.36
CA ILE A 87 10.53 4.84 11.23
C ILE A 87 10.81 4.38 9.80
N ASP A 88 11.19 3.11 9.66
CA ASP A 88 11.24 2.44 8.37
C ASP A 88 9.88 1.76 8.11
N ARG A 89 9.52 0.82 8.98
CA ARG A 89 8.32 -0.01 8.84
C ARG A 89 7.65 -0.30 10.19
N VAL A 90 6.33 -0.47 10.16
CA VAL A 90 5.54 -1.01 11.27
C VAL A 90 4.69 -2.16 10.74
N SER A 91 4.68 -3.29 11.44
CA SER A 91 3.80 -4.41 11.12
C SER A 91 3.08 -4.91 12.36
N PHE A 92 1.88 -5.45 12.18
CA PHE A 92 1.11 -6.11 13.24
C PHE A 92 0.13 -7.10 12.60
N VAL A 93 -0.31 -8.07 13.38
CA VAL A 93 -1.36 -9.01 12.96
C VAL A 93 -2.71 -8.44 13.37
N ASN A 94 -3.64 -8.37 12.42
CA ASN A 94 -4.98 -7.87 12.69
C ASN A 94 -5.92 -8.94 13.26
N SER A 95 -7.19 -8.59 13.49
CA SER A 95 -8.21 -9.52 14.00
C SER A 95 -8.57 -10.66 13.03
N LEU A 96 -8.23 -10.51 11.75
CA LEU A 96 -8.43 -11.50 10.69
C LEU A 96 -7.17 -12.36 10.46
N SER A 97 -6.16 -12.23 11.31
CA SER A 97 -4.86 -12.89 11.18
C SER A 97 -4.01 -12.44 9.99
N ASP A 98 -4.37 -11.35 9.32
CA ASP A 98 -3.53 -10.77 8.27
C ASP A 98 -2.43 -9.91 8.87
N THR A 99 -1.23 -9.99 8.27
CA THR A 99 -0.15 -9.06 8.58
C THR A 99 -0.40 -7.75 7.86
N VAL A 100 -0.64 -6.69 8.62
CA VAL A 100 -0.80 -5.33 8.10
C VAL A 100 0.53 -4.61 8.22
N VAL A 101 1.01 -4.05 7.10
CA VAL A 101 2.29 -3.35 7.03
C VAL A 101 2.06 -1.87 6.74
N TYR A 102 2.71 -1.01 7.50
CA TYR A 102 2.84 0.42 7.25
C TYR A 102 4.29 0.75 6.95
N ASN A 103 4.53 1.50 5.87
CA ASN A 103 5.85 2.01 5.53
C ASN A 103 5.91 3.52 5.72
N CYS A 104 7.09 4.03 6.08
CA CYS A 104 7.38 5.45 6.01
C CYS A 104 7.62 5.88 4.57
N VAL A 105 6.71 6.69 4.03
CA VAL A 105 6.75 7.17 2.66
C VAL A 105 6.91 8.69 2.65
N ARG A 106 7.87 9.17 1.88
CA ARG A 106 8.04 10.61 1.62
C ARG A 106 7.02 11.04 0.58
N VAL A 107 6.15 11.99 0.92
CA VAL A 107 5.08 12.49 0.03
C VAL A 107 5.29 13.93 -0.40
N SER A 108 6.33 14.58 0.13
CA SER A 108 6.87 15.84 -0.37
C SER A 108 8.27 16.08 0.22
N ASN A 109 8.93 17.17 -0.16
CA ASN A 109 10.28 17.50 0.30
C ASN A 109 10.44 17.50 1.83
N ARG A 110 9.39 17.86 2.58
CA ARG A 110 9.46 18.00 4.05
C ARG A 110 8.49 17.08 4.80
N LYS A 111 7.80 16.18 4.08
CA LYS A 111 6.66 15.45 4.61
C LYS A 111 6.79 13.95 4.45
N TYR A 112 6.65 13.25 5.57
CA TYR A 112 6.67 11.80 5.67
C TYR A 112 5.38 11.31 6.33
N LEU A 113 4.79 10.26 5.76
CA LEU A 113 3.59 9.61 6.26
C LEU A 113 3.87 8.13 6.51
N LEU A 114 3.19 7.55 7.49
CA LEU A 114 3.08 6.11 7.67
C LEU A 114 1.85 5.64 6.91
N LEU A 115 2.07 4.99 5.77
CA LEU A 115 1.00 4.56 4.87
C LEU A 115 0.90 3.04 4.84
N GLN A 116 -0.32 2.51 4.79
CA GLN A 116 -0.55 1.07 4.68
C GLN A 116 -0.04 0.61 3.31
N ASN A 117 0.83 -0.39 3.28
CA ASN A 117 1.32 -1.02 2.06
C ASN A 117 0.24 -1.97 1.51
N LEU A 118 -0.17 -1.76 0.26
CA LEU A 118 -1.14 -2.61 -0.43
C LEU A 118 -0.48 -3.47 -1.51
N ILE A 119 0.49 -2.91 -2.22
CA ILE A 119 1.29 -3.58 -3.27
C ILE A 119 2.73 -3.12 -3.10
N HIS A 120 3.67 -4.07 -3.15
CA HIS A 120 5.10 -3.79 -3.10
C HIS A 120 5.83 -4.49 -4.25
N ASP A 121 6.19 -3.72 -5.26
CA ASP A 121 6.82 -4.16 -6.51
C ASP A 121 7.41 -2.92 -7.22
N LYS A 122 7.79 -3.04 -8.51
CA LYS A 122 8.29 -1.96 -9.40
C LYS A 122 7.58 -0.62 -9.21
N CYS A 123 6.25 -0.64 -9.08
CA CYS A 123 5.45 0.43 -8.52
C CYS A 123 4.72 -0.06 -7.27
N SER A 124 5.06 0.51 -6.12
CA SER A 124 4.37 0.24 -4.87
C SER A 124 3.11 1.11 -4.73
N LEU A 125 2.06 0.56 -4.14
CA LEU A 125 0.80 1.24 -3.82
C LEU A 125 0.59 1.30 -2.32
N TYR A 126 0.29 2.50 -1.83
CA TYR A 126 -0.01 2.75 -0.43
C TYR A 126 -1.36 3.41 -0.22
N ALA A 127 -1.96 3.18 0.94
CA ALA A 127 -3.21 3.80 1.37
C ALA A 127 -3.01 4.64 2.64
N SER A 128 -3.53 5.87 2.60
CA SER A 128 -3.77 6.72 3.76
C SER A 128 -5.23 6.61 4.17
N ARG A 129 -5.51 6.29 5.43
CA ARG A 129 -6.88 6.26 5.95
C ARG A 129 -7.33 7.60 6.48
N SER A 130 -8.65 7.82 6.43
CA SER A 130 -9.35 8.92 7.09
C SER A 130 -9.64 8.61 8.57
N TYR A 131 -9.91 9.64 9.38
CA TYR A 131 -10.42 9.47 10.75
C TYR A 131 -11.85 8.91 10.78
N VAL A 132 -12.61 9.15 9.70
CA VAL A 132 -14.03 8.83 9.54
C VAL A 132 -14.16 7.75 8.47
N GLY A 133 -14.38 6.50 8.91
CA GLY A 133 -14.75 5.38 8.05
C GLY A 133 -13.62 4.43 7.65
N ASN A 134 -14.01 3.33 6.98
CA ASN A 134 -13.13 2.25 6.53
C ASN A 134 -12.53 2.49 5.13
N ILE A 135 -12.94 3.56 4.45
CA ILE A 135 -12.53 3.85 3.08
C ILE A 135 -11.18 4.61 3.10
N PRO A 136 -10.20 4.23 2.26
CA PRO A 136 -8.95 4.97 2.14
C PRO A 136 -9.26 6.38 1.66
N TYR A 137 -8.67 7.36 2.33
CA TYR A 137 -8.87 8.76 1.98
C TYR A 137 -8.03 9.12 0.76
N TYR A 138 -6.78 8.63 0.73
CA TYR A 138 -5.85 8.85 -0.36
C TYR A 138 -5.03 7.59 -0.66
N TYR A 139 -4.73 7.40 -1.93
CA TYR A 139 -3.78 6.44 -2.46
C TYR A 139 -2.52 7.16 -2.91
N TYR A 140 -1.39 6.52 -2.70
CA TYR A 140 -0.08 7.01 -3.11
C TYR A 140 0.67 5.93 -3.86
N THR A 141 1.38 6.30 -4.92
CA THR A 141 2.26 5.40 -5.66
C THR A 141 3.69 5.90 -5.62
N ILE A 142 4.65 4.98 -5.61
CA ILE A 142 6.07 5.29 -5.77
C ILE A 142 6.67 4.22 -6.68
N LYS A 143 7.38 4.63 -7.73
CA LYS A 143 8.18 3.72 -8.54
C LYS A 143 9.52 3.45 -7.85
N GLU A 144 10.18 2.37 -8.21
CA GLU A 144 11.46 1.95 -7.63
C GLU A 144 12.53 3.06 -7.64
N ASP A 145 12.62 3.82 -8.74
CA ASP A 145 13.59 4.91 -8.89
C ASP A 145 13.12 6.26 -8.30
N ASP A 146 11.87 6.34 -7.82
CA ASP A 146 11.31 7.58 -7.29
C ASP A 146 11.59 7.72 -5.79
N SER A 147 11.91 8.94 -5.34
CA SER A 147 12.12 9.25 -3.91
C SER A 147 10.92 9.90 -3.22
N ILE A 148 9.90 10.28 -3.99
CA ILE A 148 8.69 10.98 -3.50
C ILE A 148 7.48 10.31 -4.12
N ALA A 149 6.53 9.88 -3.28
CA ALA A 149 5.31 9.27 -3.75
C ALA A 149 4.33 10.29 -4.36
N THR A 150 3.67 9.88 -5.43
CA THR A 150 2.62 10.62 -6.12
C THR A 150 1.26 10.29 -5.53
N ILE A 151 0.46 11.31 -5.21
CA ILE A 151 -0.93 11.14 -4.77
C ILE A 151 -1.83 10.82 -5.96
N MET A 152 -2.57 9.72 -5.89
CA MET A 152 -3.36 9.20 -7.03
C MET A 152 -4.80 9.71 -7.04
N ASN A 153 -5.42 9.87 -5.88
CA ASN A 153 -6.76 10.45 -5.78
C ASN A 153 -6.76 11.61 -4.79
N SER A 154 -7.29 12.75 -5.21
CA SER A 154 -7.44 13.90 -4.32
C SER A 154 -8.55 14.79 -4.84
N ASN A 155 -9.40 15.28 -3.93
CA ASN A 155 -10.51 16.19 -4.23
C ASN A 155 -10.06 17.60 -4.68
N GLY A 156 -8.79 17.78 -5.07
CA GLY A 156 -8.26 19.06 -5.51
C GLY A 156 -8.48 19.28 -7.02
N PRO A 157 -8.66 20.53 -7.47
CA PRO A 157 -8.98 20.85 -8.87
C PRO A 157 -7.92 20.40 -9.89
N PHE A 158 -6.70 20.12 -9.44
CA PHE A 158 -5.57 19.72 -10.30
C PHE A 158 -5.15 18.26 -10.15
N ARG A 159 -5.90 17.45 -9.40
CA ARG A 159 -5.49 16.09 -8.99
C ARG A 159 -6.54 15.03 -9.34
N SER A 160 -7.01 15.03 -10.58
CA SER A 160 -7.84 13.94 -11.07
C SER A 160 -7.01 12.65 -11.19
N PHE A 161 -7.58 11.53 -10.76
CA PHE A 161 -7.00 10.20 -10.89
C PHE A 161 -6.45 9.94 -12.30
N ARG A 162 -7.20 10.31 -13.33
CA ARG A 162 -6.80 10.17 -14.72
C ARG A 162 -5.51 10.94 -15.04
N LYS A 163 -5.42 12.22 -14.65
CA LYS A 163 -4.24 13.04 -14.93
C LYS A 163 -2.99 12.48 -14.25
N GLN A 164 -3.12 12.08 -12.98
CA GLN A 164 -2.01 11.49 -12.24
C GLN A 164 -1.59 10.15 -12.82
N SER A 165 -2.55 9.27 -13.11
CA SER A 165 -2.26 7.94 -13.68
C SER A 165 -1.59 8.02 -15.05
N LEU A 166 -2.01 8.94 -15.92
CA LEU A 166 -1.36 9.15 -17.22
C LEU A 166 0.08 9.64 -17.07
N SER A 167 0.40 10.41 -16.02
CA SER A 167 1.75 10.88 -15.76
C SER A 167 2.63 9.78 -15.16
N VAL A 168 2.12 9.04 -14.18
CA VAL A 168 2.89 8.01 -13.46
C VAL A 168 3.14 6.79 -14.35
N PHE A 169 2.13 6.35 -15.11
CA PHE A 169 2.17 5.11 -15.87
C PHE A 169 2.44 5.30 -17.37
N GLN A 170 2.99 6.45 -17.76
CA GLN A 170 3.20 6.80 -19.18
C GLN A 170 4.04 5.79 -19.97
N SER A 171 4.91 5.02 -19.30
CA SER A 171 5.74 3.98 -19.94
C SER A 171 4.92 2.77 -20.39
N CYS A 172 3.76 2.50 -19.79
CA CYS A 172 2.93 1.33 -20.13
C CYS A 172 1.80 1.73 -21.10
N LYS A 173 2.06 1.67 -22.41
CA LYS A 173 1.13 2.14 -23.47
C LYS A 173 -0.25 1.49 -23.38
N SER A 174 -0.31 0.18 -23.18
CA SER A 174 -1.58 -0.56 -23.09
C SER A 174 -2.44 -0.10 -21.91
N LEU A 175 -1.83 0.12 -20.73
CA LEU A 175 -2.50 0.65 -19.55
C LEU A 175 -2.97 2.10 -19.76
N VAL A 176 -2.13 2.93 -20.37
CA VAL A 176 -2.45 4.33 -20.68
C VAL A 176 -3.70 4.44 -21.56
N GLU A 177 -3.85 3.58 -22.57
CA GLU A 177 -5.03 3.59 -23.43
C GLU A 177 -6.30 3.21 -22.64
N LEU A 178 -6.25 2.20 -21.77
CA LEU A 178 -7.39 1.85 -20.90
C LEU A 178 -7.82 3.01 -19.99
N ILE A 179 -6.87 3.78 -19.48
CA ILE A 179 -7.13 4.98 -18.66
C ILE A 179 -7.73 6.11 -19.52
N LYS A 180 -7.21 6.33 -20.74
CA LYS A 180 -7.74 7.35 -21.66
C LYS A 180 -9.18 7.04 -22.10
N GLU A 181 -9.48 5.77 -22.34
CA GLU A 181 -10.81 5.29 -22.71
C GLU A 181 -11.79 5.24 -21.53
N ARG A 182 -11.35 5.58 -20.31
CA ARG A 182 -12.16 5.50 -19.07
C ARG A 182 -12.63 4.08 -18.72
N LYS A 183 -11.92 3.06 -19.21
CA LYS A 183 -12.11 1.65 -18.84
C LYS A 183 -11.56 1.32 -17.46
N LEU A 184 -10.58 2.10 -17.00
CA LEU A 184 -10.06 2.06 -15.64
C LEU A 184 -10.30 3.41 -14.95
N ARG A 185 -10.80 3.34 -13.72
CA ARG A 185 -11.22 4.49 -12.90
C ARG A 185 -10.56 4.43 -11.52
N GLU A 186 -10.86 5.41 -10.69
CA GLU A 186 -10.19 5.57 -9.38
C GLU A 186 -10.36 4.35 -8.47
N TRP A 187 -11.52 3.71 -8.47
CA TRP A 187 -11.76 2.50 -7.69
C TRP A 187 -10.96 1.27 -8.20
N ASP A 188 -10.48 1.32 -9.45
CA ASP A 188 -9.64 0.29 -10.05
C ASP A 188 -8.14 0.52 -9.76
N ILE A 189 -7.76 1.42 -8.86
CA ILE A 189 -6.36 1.80 -8.60
C ILE A 189 -5.45 0.60 -8.28
N ILE A 190 -5.97 -0.40 -7.57
CA ILE A 190 -5.24 -1.64 -7.27
C ILE A 190 -4.90 -2.37 -8.59
N ASP A 191 -5.90 -2.55 -9.45
CA ASP A 191 -5.73 -3.25 -10.73
C ASP A 191 -4.87 -2.46 -11.71
N VAL A 192 -4.96 -1.13 -11.68
CA VAL A 192 -4.11 -0.23 -12.45
C VAL A 192 -2.63 -0.43 -12.09
N VAL A 193 -2.30 -0.45 -10.79
CA VAL A 193 -0.92 -0.68 -10.34
C VAL A 193 -0.46 -2.11 -10.64
N ARG A 194 -1.32 -3.11 -10.45
CA ARG A 194 -0.99 -4.50 -10.84
C ARG A 194 -0.71 -4.63 -12.33
N LYS A 195 -1.53 -4.01 -13.19
CA LYS A 195 -1.30 -3.99 -14.64
C LYS A 195 0.02 -3.30 -14.99
N TYR A 196 0.35 -2.20 -14.30
CA TYR A 196 1.63 -1.53 -14.51
C TYR A 196 2.82 -2.41 -14.14
N ASN A 197 2.78 -3.07 -12.98
CA ASN A 197 3.88 -3.93 -12.51
C ASN A 197 4.12 -5.14 -13.43
N ASN A 198 3.06 -5.61 -14.10
CA ASN A 198 3.12 -6.68 -15.11
C ASN A 198 3.33 -6.16 -16.54
N CYS A 199 3.58 -4.87 -16.74
CA CYS A 199 3.83 -4.32 -18.06
C CYS A 199 5.26 -4.66 -18.48
N GLU A 200 5.40 -5.28 -19.65
CA GLU A 200 6.68 -5.41 -20.33
C GLU A 200 7.00 -4.07 -21.00
N GLU A 201 8.23 -3.57 -20.79
CA GLU A 201 8.70 -2.31 -21.36
C GLU A 201 8.94 -2.39 -22.86
#